data_AF-A0A968VVK0-F1
#
_entry.id   AF-A0A968VVK0-F1
#
_cell.length_a   1.000
_cell.length_b   1.000
_cell.length_c   1.000
_cell.angle_alpha   90.00
_cell.angle_beta   90.00
_cell.angle_gamma   90.00
#
_symmetry.space_group_name_H-M   'P 1'
#
loop_
_entity.id
_entity.type
_entity.pdbx_description
1 polymer ?
#
loop_
_entity_poly.entity_id
_entity_poly.type
_entity_poly.pdbx_seq_one_letter_code
_entity_poly.pdbx_strand_id
1 'polypeptide(L)'
;MLNRTEKEEFIKLLIQSGDLRKLAQIWIEGLLTDWQGVQALENAKRVSLPTYPFADKRHWISDTSKAAGLMLQSKFGIHPLIDSNESTFERQIFKKTFNDKEFFIYDHLVSDIPTLPGVAYLDFARKAGELAAGRKVQKIRNILWLSPLTVAKSTQTEAFIELKPSGESVQFEVFSEKENGQKQLHSQGKILYASMEEMDADPEYIDLASIRARSLKVMDGKDAYPHFKSLGLDLGPSFQVLQEVFQNDDEILGVLSIPEARQGDFQDFLLHPSLIDGTGQTGMAAQLAEKNSGKQGEMFVPYSFGEVEILHSLPQKCFAYVKKANDPNAKVTKTNILVVDESGKVLVKIKDSVGVPLIDVHNKQEQGADTDEFLSYTIVRFGRNCLWQKKITATLQSCFLMTTKN
;
A
#
# COMPACT_ATOMS: atom_id res chain seq x y z
N MET A 1 -19.43 65.53 -0.73
CA MET A 1 -20.42 64.47 -0.46
C MET A 1 -21.26 64.94 0.71
N LEU A 2 -22.58 64.81 0.63
CA LEU A 2 -23.48 65.21 1.71
C LEU A 2 -23.11 64.50 3.01
N ASN A 3 -23.07 65.22 4.12
CA ASN A 3 -22.93 64.65 5.45
C ASN A 3 -24.23 63.91 5.85
N ARG A 4 -24.21 63.19 6.99
CA ARG A 4 -25.35 62.37 7.43
C ARG A 4 -26.65 63.19 7.57
N THR A 5 -26.56 64.38 8.15
CA THR A 5 -27.70 65.28 8.39
C THR A 5 -28.28 65.79 7.06
N GLU A 6 -27.41 66.21 6.14
CA GLU A 6 -27.80 66.66 4.80
C GLU A 6 -28.47 65.55 3.99
N LYS A 7 -28.03 64.29 4.14
CA LYS A 7 -28.69 63.12 3.54
C LYS A 7 -30.09 62.89 4.13
N GLU A 8 -30.23 62.98 5.45
CA GLU A 8 -31.51 62.79 6.13
C GLU A 8 -32.52 63.89 5.74
N GLU A 9 -32.10 65.15 5.59
CA GLU A 9 -32.95 66.24 5.10
C GLU A 9 -33.37 66.07 3.64
N PHE A 10 -32.44 65.67 2.77
CA PHE A 10 -32.73 65.40 1.37
C PHE A 10 -33.74 64.25 1.20
N ILE A 11 -33.59 63.18 1.99
CA ILE A 11 -34.54 62.06 2.01
C ILE A 11 -35.92 62.52 2.49
N LYS A 12 -36.01 63.37 3.53
CA LYS A 12 -37.29 63.94 3.99
C LYS A 12 -38.01 64.74 2.90
N LEU A 13 -37.28 65.59 2.17
CA LEU A 13 -37.84 66.36 1.06
C LEU A 13 -38.39 65.45 -0.05
N LEU A 14 -37.67 64.38 -0.39
CA LEU A 14 -38.11 63.43 -1.40
C LEU A 14 -39.34 62.64 -0.97
N ILE A 15 -39.40 62.25 0.30
CA ILE A 15 -40.58 61.58 0.87
C ILE A 15 -41.80 62.50 0.81
N GLN A 16 -41.64 63.78 1.16
CA GLN A 16 -42.72 64.80 1.06
C GLN A 16 -43.15 65.04 -0.39
N SER A 17 -42.24 64.89 -1.37
CA SER A 17 -42.57 65.11 -2.78
C SER A 17 -43.50 64.04 -3.38
N GLY A 18 -43.63 62.86 -2.76
CA GLY A 18 -44.44 61.76 -3.27
C GLY A 18 -43.92 61.11 -4.56
N ASP A 19 -42.72 61.45 -5.02
CA ASP A 19 -42.11 60.88 -6.24
C ASP A 19 -41.59 59.45 -5.97
N LEU A 20 -42.46 58.46 -6.19
CA LEU A 20 -42.16 57.04 -5.97
C LEU A 20 -40.97 56.53 -6.80
N ARG A 21 -40.70 57.12 -7.97
CA ARG A 21 -39.58 56.70 -8.83
C ARG A 21 -38.24 57.13 -8.25
N LYS A 22 -38.15 58.37 -7.78
CA LYS A 22 -36.93 58.85 -7.10
C LYS A 22 -36.69 58.13 -5.78
N LEU A 23 -37.75 57.81 -5.04
CA LEU A 23 -37.65 56.99 -3.81
C LEU A 23 -37.12 55.59 -4.11
N ALA A 24 -37.61 54.94 -5.18
CA ALA A 24 -37.10 53.63 -5.60
C ALA A 24 -35.62 53.70 -6.04
N GLN A 25 -35.22 54.73 -6.77
CA GLN A 25 -33.83 54.92 -7.22
C GLN A 25 -32.86 55.01 -6.03
N ILE A 26 -33.21 55.81 -5.02
CA ILE A 26 -32.38 56.03 -3.83
C ILE A 26 -32.34 54.79 -2.93
N TRP A 27 -33.41 53.98 -2.93
CA TRP A 27 -33.40 52.66 -2.27
C TRP A 27 -32.47 51.67 -2.96
N ILE A 28 -32.48 51.61 -4.30
CA ILE A 28 -31.57 50.77 -5.09
C ILE A 28 -30.10 51.17 -4.83
N GLU A 29 -29.84 52.48 -4.70
CA GLU A 29 -28.51 53.00 -4.38
C GLU A 29 -28.10 52.81 -2.91
N GLY A 30 -28.95 52.23 -2.07
CA GLY A 30 -28.67 51.95 -0.65
C GLY A 30 -28.65 53.19 0.25
N LEU A 31 -29.17 54.32 -0.24
CA LEU A 31 -29.19 55.59 0.47
C LEU A 31 -30.42 55.75 1.37
N LEU A 32 -31.49 54.99 1.11
CA LEU A 32 -32.71 54.95 1.93
C LEU A 32 -32.64 53.80 2.93
N THR A 33 -32.38 54.10 4.20
CA THR A 33 -32.25 53.11 5.28
C THR A 33 -33.47 52.97 6.17
N ASP A 34 -34.31 54.01 6.24
CA ASP A 34 -35.52 54.02 7.08
C ASP A 34 -36.76 54.43 6.27
N TRP A 35 -37.80 53.61 6.37
CA TRP A 35 -39.08 53.77 5.69
C TRP A 35 -40.14 54.43 6.58
N GLN A 36 -39.85 54.71 7.87
CA GLN A 36 -40.80 55.25 8.85
C GLN A 36 -41.41 56.61 8.48
N GLY A 37 -40.78 57.39 7.59
CA GLY A 37 -41.27 58.70 7.15
C GLY A 37 -42.27 58.68 5.99
N VAL A 38 -42.47 57.53 5.32
CA VAL A 38 -43.32 57.45 4.12
C VAL A 38 -44.79 57.40 4.54
N GLN A 39 -45.45 58.56 4.51
CA GLN A 39 -46.86 58.78 4.93
C GLN A 39 -47.87 57.79 4.29
N ALA A 40 -47.55 57.18 3.16
CA ALA A 40 -48.39 56.15 2.54
C ALA A 40 -48.53 54.84 3.37
N LEU A 41 -47.81 54.71 4.48
CA LEU A 41 -47.79 53.51 5.32
C LEU A 41 -48.57 53.62 6.63
N GLU A 42 -49.18 54.77 6.96
CA GLU A 42 -49.87 54.98 8.25
C GLU A 42 -51.04 54.01 8.50
N ASN A 43 -51.62 53.44 7.44
CA ASN A 43 -52.64 52.39 7.51
C ASN A 43 -52.23 51.08 6.80
N ALA A 44 -50.95 50.92 6.47
CA ALA A 44 -50.48 49.71 5.81
C ALA A 44 -50.49 48.52 6.77
N LYS A 45 -51.16 47.45 6.38
CA LYS A 45 -51.11 46.18 7.11
C LYS A 45 -49.96 45.34 6.59
N ARG A 46 -49.23 44.68 7.49
CA ARG A 46 -48.24 43.67 7.11
C ARG A 46 -48.98 42.51 6.42
N VAL A 47 -48.53 42.15 5.22
CA VAL A 47 -49.03 41.00 4.45
C VAL A 47 -47.94 39.95 4.33
N SER A 48 -48.33 38.67 4.29
CA SER A 48 -47.41 37.58 4.00
C SER A 48 -46.98 37.65 2.54
N LEU A 49 -45.69 37.74 2.30
CA LEU A 49 -45.08 37.63 0.97
C LEU A 49 -44.36 36.28 0.86
N PRO A 50 -44.05 35.81 -0.37
CA PRO A 50 -43.20 34.64 -0.56
C PRO A 50 -41.89 34.77 0.23
N THR A 51 -41.41 33.64 0.76
CA THR A 51 -40.15 33.60 1.50
C THR A 51 -38.98 33.99 0.60
N TYR A 52 -37.95 34.60 1.17
CA TYR A 52 -36.71 34.90 0.46
C TYR A 52 -36.15 33.60 -0.15
N PRO A 53 -35.84 33.56 -1.46
CA PRO A 53 -35.28 32.38 -2.10
C PRO A 53 -33.81 32.26 -1.71
N PHE A 54 -33.54 31.70 -0.53
CA PHE A 54 -32.18 31.42 -0.08
C PHE A 54 -31.44 30.58 -1.13
N ALA A 55 -30.16 30.90 -1.36
CA ALA A 55 -29.33 30.13 -2.27
C ALA A 55 -29.28 28.67 -1.80
N ASP A 56 -29.55 27.73 -2.71
CA ASP A 56 -29.54 26.30 -2.42
C ASP A 56 -28.11 25.75 -2.33
N LYS A 57 -27.41 26.15 -1.27
CA LYS A 57 -26.09 25.62 -0.91
C LYS A 57 -26.23 24.78 0.33
N ARG A 58 -25.87 23.50 0.20
CA ARG A 58 -25.87 22.54 1.30
C ARG A 58 -24.73 22.86 2.28
N HIS A 59 -25.09 23.49 3.40
CA HIS A 59 -24.19 23.73 4.52
C HIS A 59 -24.67 22.90 5.72
N TRP A 60 -23.98 21.80 6.02
CA TRP A 60 -24.34 20.89 7.11
C TRP A 60 -23.14 20.67 8.02
N ILE A 61 -23.35 20.76 9.34
CA ILE A 61 -22.39 20.29 10.35
C ILE A 61 -22.78 18.86 10.64
N SER A 62 -21.94 17.91 10.25
CA SER A 62 -22.18 16.48 10.47
C SER A 62 -22.06 16.15 11.96
N ASP A 63 -23.19 15.78 12.58
CA ASP A 63 -23.26 15.22 13.94
C ASP A 63 -22.39 13.96 14.05
N THR A 64 -21.29 14.07 14.77
CA THR A 64 -20.28 13.02 14.98
C THR A 64 -20.66 11.97 16.02
N SER A 65 -21.93 11.86 16.42
CA SER A 65 -22.31 11.10 17.62
C SER A 65 -23.31 9.96 17.40
N LYS A 66 -23.86 9.76 16.19
CA LYS A 66 -24.83 8.66 15.93
C LYS A 66 -24.43 7.67 14.83
N ALA A 67 -23.27 7.85 14.20
CA ALA A 67 -22.70 6.91 13.22
C ALA A 67 -21.76 5.86 13.85
N ALA A 68 -21.70 5.76 15.19
CA ALA A 68 -20.77 4.89 15.92
C ALA A 68 -21.05 3.37 15.80
N GLY A 69 -22.14 2.96 15.13
CA GLY A 69 -22.52 1.54 15.01
C GLY A 69 -22.29 0.90 13.64
N LEU A 70 -22.09 1.68 12.57
CA LEU A 70 -22.16 1.15 11.19
C LEU A 70 -21.06 1.63 10.23
N MET A 71 -20.09 2.42 10.69
CA MET A 71 -18.84 2.62 9.95
C MET A 71 -17.65 2.59 10.90
N LEU A 72 -16.89 1.49 10.88
CA LEU A 72 -15.44 1.60 11.05
C LEU A 72 -14.94 2.47 9.88
N GLN A 73 -15.01 3.79 10.03
CA GLN A 73 -14.10 4.64 9.28
C GLN A 73 -12.73 4.34 9.87
N SER A 74 -11.88 3.72 9.05
CA SER A 74 -10.50 3.43 9.43
C SER A 74 -9.89 4.72 9.97
N LYS A 75 -9.01 4.59 10.97
CA LYS A 75 -8.20 5.70 11.50
C LYS A 75 -7.36 6.42 10.42
N PHE A 76 -7.35 5.87 9.20
CA PHE A 76 -6.58 6.26 8.03
C PHE A 76 -7.49 6.87 6.94
N GLY A 77 -6.94 7.76 6.11
CA GLY A 77 -7.70 8.50 5.10
C GLY A 77 -8.40 7.63 4.05
N ILE A 78 -7.72 6.58 3.55
CA ILE A 78 -8.26 5.61 2.57
C ILE A 78 -7.95 4.17 2.98
N HIS A 79 -6.70 3.92 3.40
CA HIS A 79 -6.17 2.64 3.85
C HIS A 79 -4.90 2.92 4.67
N PRO A 80 -4.46 2.06 5.61
CA PRO A 80 -3.20 2.30 6.34
C PRO A 80 -1.98 2.58 5.46
N LEU A 81 -1.95 1.98 4.26
CA LEU A 81 -0.89 2.14 3.26
C LEU A 81 -1.25 3.09 2.11
N ILE A 82 -2.36 3.83 2.18
CA ILE A 82 -2.76 4.82 1.17
C ILE A 82 -3.39 6.03 1.85
N ASP A 83 -2.74 7.19 1.74
CA ASP A 83 -3.23 8.45 2.30
C ASP A 83 -4.09 9.23 1.30
N SER A 84 -3.69 9.26 0.03
CA SER A 84 -4.38 10.01 -1.03
C SER A 84 -4.31 9.35 -2.40
N ASN A 85 -5.26 9.72 -3.25
CA ASN A 85 -5.28 9.39 -4.68
C ASN A 85 -4.77 10.62 -5.47
N GLU A 86 -3.62 10.48 -6.12
CA GLU A 86 -2.94 11.52 -6.90
C GLU A 86 -3.10 11.30 -8.42
N SER A 87 -4.11 10.51 -8.80
CA SER A 87 -4.32 10.11 -10.19
C SER A 87 -4.82 11.25 -11.06
N THR A 88 -4.37 11.25 -12.32
CA THR A 88 -4.86 12.09 -13.41
C THR A 88 -5.36 11.19 -14.55
N PHE A 89 -5.86 11.79 -15.64
CA PHE A 89 -6.21 11.02 -16.85
C PHE A 89 -5.00 10.34 -17.51
N GLU A 90 -3.79 10.83 -17.25
CA GLU A 90 -2.57 10.29 -17.84
C GLU A 90 -1.88 9.26 -16.93
N ARG A 91 -2.09 9.35 -15.62
CA ARG A 91 -1.34 8.56 -14.63
C ARG A 91 -2.26 8.10 -13.50
N GLN A 92 -2.24 6.81 -13.20
CA GLN A 92 -2.95 6.25 -12.05
C GLN A 92 -1.96 6.10 -10.88
N ILE A 93 -2.07 6.97 -9.88
CA ILE A 93 -1.10 7.06 -8.78
C ILE A 93 -1.79 7.22 -7.43
N PHE A 94 -1.30 6.50 -6.43
CA PHE A 94 -1.68 6.67 -5.03
C PHE A 94 -0.44 6.96 -4.19
N LYS A 95 -0.61 7.77 -3.14
CA LYS A 95 0.48 8.21 -2.28
C LYS A 95 0.32 7.71 -0.84
N LYS A 96 1.46 7.42 -0.21
CA LYS A 96 1.59 7.17 1.22
C LYS A 96 2.76 7.95 1.79
N THR A 97 2.53 8.67 2.89
CA THR A 97 3.57 9.34 3.67
C THR A 97 3.87 8.49 4.90
N PHE A 98 5.00 7.79 4.86
CA PHE A 98 5.46 6.97 5.97
C PHE A 98 6.11 7.83 7.06
N ASN A 99 5.93 7.42 8.31
CA ASN A 99 6.56 8.08 9.47
C ASN A 99 6.99 7.05 10.53
N ASP A 100 7.83 7.49 11.45
CA ASP A 100 8.43 6.66 12.50
C ASP A 100 7.47 6.19 13.61
N LYS A 101 6.18 6.54 13.53
CA LYS A 101 5.14 6.11 14.49
C LYS A 101 4.30 4.95 13.98
N GLU A 102 4.54 4.50 12.75
CA GLU A 102 3.84 3.36 12.18
C GLU A 102 4.48 2.06 12.65
N PHE A 103 3.68 1.12 13.17
CA PHE A 103 4.21 -0.11 13.77
C PHE A 103 5.02 -0.95 12.79
N PHE A 104 4.63 -0.94 11.51
CA PHE A 104 5.36 -1.62 10.45
C PHE A 104 6.65 -0.91 10.02
N ILE A 105 6.99 0.21 10.67
CA ILE A 105 8.28 0.91 10.53
C ILE A 105 9.10 0.75 11.80
N TYR A 106 8.58 1.14 12.97
CA TYR A 106 9.39 1.17 14.20
C TYR A 106 9.71 -0.22 14.78
N ASP A 107 8.86 -1.22 14.54
CA ASP A 107 9.09 -2.60 15.00
C ASP A 107 9.72 -3.49 13.91
N HIS A 108 10.11 -2.93 12.75
CA HIS A 108 10.73 -3.69 11.67
C HIS A 108 12.07 -3.06 11.27
N LEU A 109 13.12 -3.44 12.01
CA LEU A 109 14.47 -2.92 11.83
C LEU A 109 15.34 -3.95 11.09
N VAL A 110 15.96 -3.50 9.99
CA VAL A 110 16.94 -4.27 9.22
C VAL A 110 18.30 -3.60 9.36
N SER A 111 19.24 -4.27 10.01
CA SER A 111 20.55 -3.75 10.42
C SER A 111 20.42 -2.43 11.19
N ASP A 112 19.53 -2.41 12.18
CA ASP A 112 19.17 -1.24 13.01
C ASP A 112 18.53 -0.06 12.24
N ILE A 113 18.15 -0.26 10.97
CA ILE A 113 17.50 0.75 10.14
C ILE A 113 15.99 0.45 10.02
N PRO A 114 15.10 1.37 10.44
CA PRO A 114 13.65 1.23 10.23
C PRO A 114 13.33 1.10 8.75
N THR A 115 12.81 -0.06 8.38
CA THR A 115 12.64 -0.47 6.99
C THR A 115 11.24 -1.00 6.80
N LEU A 116 10.52 -0.53 5.78
CA LEU A 116 9.21 -1.06 5.42
C LEU A 116 9.35 -2.55 5.03
N PRO A 117 8.64 -3.49 5.69
CA PRO A 117 8.72 -4.91 5.35
C PRO A 117 8.30 -5.14 3.90
N GLY A 118 9.02 -6.02 3.20
CA GLY A 118 8.75 -6.32 1.79
C GLY A 118 7.30 -6.75 1.54
N VAL A 119 6.69 -7.45 2.49
CA VAL A 119 5.31 -7.93 2.39
C VAL A 119 4.26 -6.81 2.46
N ALA A 120 4.58 -5.63 3.03
CA ALA A 120 3.64 -4.50 3.08
C ALA A 120 3.35 -3.93 1.68
N TYR A 121 4.31 -4.04 0.75
CA TYR A 121 4.12 -3.63 -0.65
C TYR A 121 3.01 -4.42 -1.34
N LEU A 122 2.73 -5.66 -0.89
CA LEU A 122 1.66 -6.49 -1.45
C LEU A 122 0.29 -5.89 -1.19
N ASP A 123 0.02 -5.45 0.04
CA ASP A 123 -1.27 -4.86 0.39
C ASP A 123 -1.41 -3.44 -0.18
N PHE A 124 -0.29 -2.70 -0.31
CA PHE A 124 -0.25 -1.43 -1.04
C PHE A 124 -0.65 -1.62 -2.51
N ALA A 125 -0.04 -2.58 -3.21
CA ALA A 125 -0.37 -2.92 -4.59
C ALA A 125 -1.80 -3.44 -4.76
N ARG A 126 -2.23 -4.37 -3.90
CA ARG A 126 -3.60 -4.89 -3.89
C ARG A 126 -4.61 -3.76 -3.75
N LYS A 127 -4.48 -2.93 -2.71
CA LYS A 127 -5.47 -1.89 -2.43
C LYS A 127 -5.48 -0.80 -3.51
N ALA A 128 -4.33 -0.39 -4.01
CA ALA A 128 -4.24 0.57 -5.11
C ALA A 128 -4.91 0.03 -6.39
N GLY A 129 -4.67 -1.24 -6.74
CA GLY A 129 -5.32 -1.89 -7.87
C GLY A 129 -6.83 -1.95 -7.73
N GLU A 130 -7.34 -2.32 -6.55
CA GLU A 130 -8.78 -2.33 -6.26
C GLU A 130 -9.41 -0.94 -6.38
N LEU A 131 -8.76 0.09 -5.83
CA LEU A 131 -9.25 1.47 -5.91
C LEU A 131 -9.28 1.98 -7.35
N ALA A 132 -8.29 1.62 -8.18
CA ALA A 132 -8.22 2.04 -9.57
C ALA A 132 -9.26 1.33 -10.46
N ALA A 133 -9.45 0.02 -10.28
CA ALA A 133 -10.30 -0.78 -11.17
C ALA A 133 -11.73 -1.01 -10.64
N GLY A 134 -12.00 -0.74 -9.37
CA GLY A 134 -13.26 -1.11 -8.72
C GLY A 134 -13.50 -2.62 -8.66
N ARG A 135 -12.43 -3.43 -8.78
CA ARG A 135 -12.47 -4.89 -8.86
C ARG A 135 -11.51 -5.49 -7.84
N LYS A 136 -11.89 -6.62 -7.23
CA LYS A 136 -11.04 -7.33 -6.28
C LYS A 136 -9.76 -7.83 -6.96
N VAL A 137 -8.61 -7.53 -6.36
CA VAL A 137 -7.33 -8.09 -6.78
C VAL A 137 -7.22 -9.50 -6.20
N GLN A 138 -6.97 -10.48 -7.07
CA GLN A 138 -6.88 -11.89 -6.69
C GLN A 138 -5.44 -12.36 -6.64
N LYS A 139 -4.60 -11.89 -7.58
CA LYS A 139 -3.21 -12.32 -7.70
C LYS A 139 -2.28 -11.13 -7.90
N ILE A 140 -1.09 -11.24 -7.34
CA ILE A 140 0.05 -10.38 -7.62
C ILE A 140 1.18 -11.28 -8.15
N ARG A 141 1.79 -10.94 -9.28
CA ARG A 141 2.82 -11.75 -9.96
C ARG A 141 4.10 -10.98 -10.18
N ASN A 142 5.19 -11.71 -10.30
CA ASN A 142 6.53 -11.19 -10.59
C ASN A 142 6.93 -10.06 -9.63
N ILE A 143 6.69 -10.26 -8.33
CA ILE A 143 7.01 -9.28 -7.30
C ILE A 143 8.53 -9.26 -7.15
N LEU A 144 9.11 -8.08 -7.28
CA LEU A 144 10.54 -7.84 -7.08
C LEU A 144 10.73 -6.70 -6.08
N TRP A 145 11.60 -6.89 -5.10
CA TRP A 145 12.07 -5.80 -4.24
C TRP A 145 13.44 -5.33 -4.72
N LEU A 146 13.47 -4.11 -5.23
CA LEU A 146 14.63 -3.52 -5.90
C LEU A 146 15.46 -2.67 -4.94
N SER A 147 14.85 -1.95 -4.01
CA SER A 147 15.56 -1.23 -2.94
C SER A 147 14.67 -1.09 -1.71
N PRO A 148 15.24 -1.12 -0.49
CA PRO A 148 14.46 -0.92 0.72
C PRO A 148 13.90 0.51 0.77
N LEU A 149 12.71 0.66 1.37
CA LEU A 149 12.18 1.95 1.78
C LEU A 149 12.44 2.08 3.28
N THR A 150 13.23 3.07 3.64
CA THR A 150 13.62 3.34 5.02
C THR A 150 13.03 4.66 5.48
N VAL A 151 12.73 4.75 6.78
CA VAL A 151 12.15 5.96 7.37
C VAL A 151 13.03 6.35 8.54
N ALA A 152 13.72 7.48 8.41
CA ALA A 152 14.55 7.97 9.49
C ALA A 152 13.68 8.50 10.65
N LYS A 153 14.24 8.49 11.86
CA LYS A 153 13.54 8.98 13.05
C LYS A 153 13.20 10.47 12.90
N SER A 154 11.98 10.83 13.30
CA SER A 154 11.44 12.19 13.19
C SER A 154 11.38 12.76 11.76
N THR A 155 11.49 11.92 10.73
CA THR A 155 11.30 12.32 9.33
C THR A 155 10.04 11.70 8.73
N GLN A 156 9.67 12.19 7.55
CA GLN A 156 8.61 11.62 6.72
C GLN A 156 9.20 11.19 5.39
N THR A 157 8.74 10.06 4.87
CA THR A 157 9.15 9.55 3.56
C THR A 157 7.91 9.33 2.72
N GLU A 158 7.78 10.08 1.63
CA GLU A 158 6.70 9.85 0.66
C GLU A 158 7.06 8.68 -0.26
N ALA A 159 6.07 7.82 -0.48
CA ALA A 159 6.11 6.79 -1.49
C ALA A 159 4.86 6.83 -2.34
N PHE A 160 5.02 6.43 -3.59
CA PHE A 160 3.99 6.42 -4.59
C PHE A 160 3.90 5.03 -5.19
N ILE A 161 2.68 4.59 -5.46
CA ILE A 161 2.43 3.46 -6.32
C ILE A 161 1.79 3.94 -7.61
N GLU A 162 2.44 3.66 -8.74
CA GLU A 162 1.94 3.96 -10.07
C GLU A 162 1.47 2.68 -10.76
N LEU A 163 0.28 2.74 -11.36
CA LEU A 163 -0.36 1.64 -12.04
C LEU A 163 -0.43 1.91 -13.55
N LYS A 164 -0.05 0.91 -14.36
CA LYS A 164 -0.06 0.98 -15.82
C LYS A 164 -0.76 -0.23 -16.41
N PRO A 165 -1.69 -0.06 -17.37
CA PRO A 165 -2.29 -1.18 -18.09
C PRO A 165 -1.22 -2.05 -18.76
N SER A 166 -1.36 -3.37 -18.68
CA SER A 166 -0.42 -4.34 -19.27
C SER A 166 -1.17 -5.59 -19.74
N GLY A 167 -1.87 -5.47 -20.88
CA GLY A 167 -2.76 -6.51 -21.40
C GLY A 167 -3.90 -6.80 -20.43
N GLU A 168 -4.05 -8.06 -20.01
CA GLU A 168 -5.04 -8.50 -19.02
C GLU A 168 -4.61 -8.26 -17.56
N SER A 169 -3.40 -7.72 -17.35
CA SER A 169 -2.85 -7.40 -16.04
C SER A 169 -2.60 -5.91 -15.90
N VAL A 170 -2.31 -5.46 -14.68
CA VAL A 170 -1.87 -4.09 -14.39
C VAL A 170 -0.47 -4.15 -13.81
N GLN A 171 0.50 -3.51 -14.46
CA GLN A 171 1.83 -3.36 -13.90
C GLN A 171 1.78 -2.33 -12.77
N PHE A 172 2.47 -2.60 -11.66
CA PHE A 172 2.69 -1.63 -10.59
C PHE A 172 4.17 -1.35 -10.38
N GLU A 173 4.46 -0.11 -9.99
CA GLU A 173 5.78 0.34 -9.53
C GLU A 173 5.60 1.13 -8.23
N VAL A 174 6.28 0.74 -7.16
CA VAL A 174 6.36 1.50 -5.90
C VAL A 174 7.69 2.22 -5.83
N PHE A 175 7.67 3.53 -5.65
CA PHE A 175 8.85 4.38 -5.68
C PHE A 175 8.76 5.55 -4.70
N SER A 176 9.91 6.13 -4.36
CA SER A 176 10.03 7.44 -3.72
C SER A 176 10.77 8.42 -4.64
N GLU A 177 10.68 9.70 -4.32
CA GLU A 177 11.46 10.75 -4.98
C GLU A 177 12.61 11.17 -4.06
N LYS A 178 13.84 11.15 -4.58
CA LYS A 178 15.03 11.67 -3.89
C LYS A 178 15.02 13.20 -3.89
N GLU A 179 15.82 13.83 -3.02
CA GLU A 179 15.96 15.29 -2.95
C GLU A 179 16.37 15.94 -4.28
N ASN A 180 17.10 15.22 -5.14
CA ASN A 180 17.49 15.66 -6.47
C ASN A 180 16.40 15.46 -7.55
N GLY A 181 15.19 15.05 -7.16
CA GLY A 181 14.05 14.76 -8.04
C GLY A 181 14.13 13.40 -8.75
N GLN A 182 15.14 12.58 -8.49
CA GLN A 182 15.25 11.26 -9.14
C GLN A 182 14.32 10.24 -8.48
N LYS A 183 13.67 9.43 -9.32
CA LYS A 183 12.86 8.28 -8.91
C LYS A 183 13.74 7.16 -8.34
N GLN A 184 13.48 6.73 -7.10
CA GLN A 184 14.03 5.50 -6.55
C GLN A 184 12.97 4.40 -6.54
N LEU A 185 13.17 3.36 -7.33
CA LEU A 185 12.25 2.23 -7.42
C LEU A 185 12.49 1.25 -6.26
N HIS A 186 11.45 0.96 -5.49
CA HIS A 186 11.49 0.06 -4.34
C HIS A 186 10.94 -1.32 -4.67
N SER A 187 9.79 -1.38 -5.36
CA SER A 187 9.17 -2.64 -5.74
C SER A 187 8.43 -2.53 -7.06
N GLN A 188 8.27 -3.65 -7.75
CA GLN A 188 7.46 -3.75 -8.96
C GLN A 188 6.83 -5.14 -9.08
N GLY A 189 5.79 -5.23 -9.92
CA GLY A 189 5.15 -6.49 -10.27
C GLY A 189 3.90 -6.27 -11.12
N LYS A 190 3.02 -7.28 -11.14
CA LYS A 190 1.77 -7.26 -11.89
C LYS A 190 0.59 -7.67 -11.02
N ILE A 191 -0.50 -6.94 -11.14
CA ILE A 191 -1.79 -7.19 -10.48
C ILE A 191 -2.71 -7.90 -11.47
N LEU A 192 -3.42 -8.91 -11.01
CA LEU A 192 -4.49 -9.58 -11.73
C LEU A 192 -5.75 -9.60 -10.87
N TYR A 193 -6.87 -9.30 -11.52
CA TYR A 193 -8.18 -9.25 -10.89
C TYR A 193 -8.89 -10.59 -10.96
N ALA A 194 -9.77 -10.86 -10.00
CA ALA A 194 -10.56 -12.08 -10.00
C ALA A 194 -11.39 -12.23 -11.29
N SER A 195 -11.42 -13.44 -11.84
CA SER A 195 -12.44 -13.87 -12.79
C SER A 195 -13.69 -14.39 -12.06
N MET A 196 -14.82 -14.50 -12.76
CA MET A 196 -16.04 -15.10 -12.19
C MET A 196 -15.80 -16.56 -11.76
N GLU A 197 -15.08 -17.33 -12.58
CA GLU A 197 -14.76 -18.74 -12.28
C GLU A 197 -13.88 -18.89 -11.02
N GLU A 198 -12.92 -17.97 -10.82
CA GLU A 198 -12.06 -17.99 -9.63
C GLU A 198 -12.81 -17.59 -8.35
N MET A 199 -13.89 -16.82 -8.47
CA MET A 199 -14.73 -16.46 -7.32
C MET A 199 -15.61 -17.61 -6.85
N ASP A 200 -15.94 -18.55 -7.74
CA ASP A 200 -16.80 -19.70 -7.47
C ASP A 200 -16.01 -20.99 -7.19
N ALA A 201 -14.68 -20.93 -7.15
CA ALA A 201 -13.84 -22.09 -6.88
C ALA A 201 -14.03 -22.63 -5.45
N ASP A 202 -14.09 -23.96 -5.32
CA ASP A 202 -14.18 -24.62 -4.02
C ASP A 202 -12.95 -24.31 -3.15
N PRO A 203 -13.13 -24.09 -1.83
CA PRO A 203 -12.01 -23.87 -0.93
C PRO A 203 -11.06 -25.07 -0.86
N GLU A 204 -9.76 -24.80 -0.86
CA GLU A 204 -8.71 -25.80 -0.66
C GLU A 204 -8.38 -25.96 0.83
N TYR A 205 -8.05 -27.19 1.24
CA TYR A 205 -7.69 -27.54 2.61
C TYR A 205 -6.42 -28.39 2.67
N ILE A 206 -5.66 -28.24 3.75
CA ILE A 206 -4.55 -29.14 4.13
C ILE A 206 -4.81 -29.78 5.49
N ASP A 207 -4.32 -31.00 5.70
CA ASP A 207 -4.45 -31.70 6.98
C ASP A 207 -3.34 -31.27 7.96
N LEU A 208 -3.64 -30.22 8.75
CA LEU A 208 -2.75 -29.70 9.78
C LEU A 208 -2.41 -30.73 10.86
N ALA A 209 -3.35 -31.61 11.21
CA ALA A 209 -3.13 -32.62 12.24
C ALA A 209 -2.11 -33.66 11.77
N SER A 210 -2.24 -34.15 10.54
CA SER A 210 -1.27 -35.06 9.93
C SER A 210 0.11 -34.42 9.78
N ILE A 211 0.19 -33.17 9.30
CA ILE A 211 1.46 -32.43 9.18
C ILE A 211 2.13 -32.31 10.56
N ARG A 212 1.39 -31.85 11.58
CA ARG A 212 1.95 -31.70 12.94
C ARG A 212 2.40 -33.03 13.54
N ALA A 213 1.67 -34.12 13.30
CA ALA A 213 2.01 -35.44 13.83
C ALA A 213 3.32 -36.01 13.24
N ARG A 214 3.69 -35.63 12.02
CA ARG A 214 4.91 -36.09 11.34
C ARG A 214 6.05 -35.07 11.32
N SER A 215 5.93 -33.99 12.09
CA SER A 215 6.96 -32.96 12.22
C SER A 215 7.41 -32.85 13.67
N LEU A 216 8.68 -32.55 13.89
CA LEU A 216 9.23 -32.30 15.22
C LEU A 216 9.12 -30.82 15.55
N LYS A 217 8.77 -30.47 16.79
CA LYS A 217 8.90 -29.08 17.26
C LYS A 217 10.38 -28.73 17.35
N VAL A 218 10.82 -27.73 16.59
CA VAL A 218 12.24 -27.36 16.49
C VAL A 218 12.56 -26.01 17.15
N MET A 219 11.57 -25.12 17.29
CA MET A 219 11.78 -23.79 17.87
C MET A 219 10.49 -23.22 18.46
N ASP A 220 10.60 -22.57 19.61
CA ASP A 220 9.59 -21.63 20.11
C ASP A 220 9.90 -20.23 19.56
N GLY A 221 8.87 -19.48 19.14
CA GLY A 221 9.07 -18.19 18.50
C GLY A 221 9.78 -17.16 19.39
N LYS A 222 9.50 -17.17 20.70
CA LYS A 222 10.19 -16.32 21.69
C LYS A 222 11.71 -16.52 21.70
N ASP A 223 12.18 -17.73 21.36
CA ASP A 223 13.59 -18.08 21.34
C ASP A 223 14.23 -17.72 19.98
N ALA A 224 13.42 -17.57 18.91
CA ALA A 224 13.87 -17.16 17.58
C ALA A 224 14.27 -15.68 17.53
N TYR A 225 13.51 -14.79 18.18
CA TYR A 225 13.70 -13.33 18.07
C TYR A 225 15.08 -12.82 18.53
N PRO A 226 15.66 -13.30 19.64
CA PRO A 226 17.04 -12.96 20.00
C PRO A 226 18.06 -13.34 18.92
N HIS A 227 17.87 -14.47 18.25
CA HIS A 227 18.72 -14.89 17.14
C HIS A 227 18.52 -14.01 15.91
N PHE A 228 17.28 -13.65 15.58
CA PHE A 228 17.01 -12.71 14.50
C PHE A 228 17.73 -11.37 14.76
N LYS A 229 17.58 -10.83 15.96
CA LYS A 229 18.25 -9.58 16.35
C LYS A 229 19.78 -9.68 16.20
N SER A 230 20.40 -10.77 16.67
CA SER A 230 21.85 -10.97 16.54
C SER A 230 22.38 -11.04 15.10
N LEU A 231 21.50 -11.39 14.16
CA LEU A 231 21.80 -11.49 12.73
C LEU A 231 21.37 -10.23 11.96
N GLY A 232 20.88 -9.21 12.65
CA GLY A 232 20.55 -7.90 12.08
C GLY A 232 19.07 -7.71 11.70
N LEU A 233 18.16 -8.60 12.08
CA LEU A 233 16.71 -8.38 11.93
C LEU A 233 16.08 -8.23 13.30
N ASP A 234 15.91 -6.99 13.74
CA ASP A 234 15.31 -6.67 15.04
C ASP A 234 13.81 -6.42 14.85
N LEU A 235 13.03 -7.45 15.21
CA LEU A 235 11.58 -7.44 15.13
C LEU A 235 11.01 -7.09 16.50
N GLY A 236 10.44 -5.89 16.59
CA GLY A 236 9.76 -5.42 17.78
C GLY A 236 8.41 -6.11 18.01
N PRO A 237 7.72 -5.82 19.13
CA PRO A 237 6.55 -6.57 19.58
C PRO A 237 5.44 -6.75 18.54
N SER A 238 5.24 -5.79 17.63
CA SER A 238 4.21 -5.89 16.60
C SER A 238 4.49 -6.94 15.52
N PHE A 239 5.74 -7.37 15.32
CA PHE A 239 6.13 -8.43 14.39
C PHE A 239 6.43 -9.76 15.08
N GLN A 240 6.32 -9.83 16.41
CA GLN A 240 6.57 -11.05 17.15
C GLN A 240 5.37 -12.02 17.11
N VAL A 241 4.96 -12.41 15.89
CA VAL A 241 3.78 -13.25 15.62
C VAL A 241 4.04 -14.75 15.75
N LEU A 242 5.29 -15.17 15.61
CA LEU A 242 5.67 -16.58 15.58
C LEU A 242 5.54 -17.19 16.98
N GLN A 243 4.78 -18.27 17.09
CA GLN A 243 4.54 -18.97 18.35
C GLN A 243 5.40 -20.23 18.43
N GLU A 244 5.28 -21.11 17.43
CA GLU A 244 5.95 -22.41 17.39
C GLU A 244 6.35 -22.74 15.96
N VAL A 245 7.45 -23.48 15.78
CA VAL A 245 7.89 -24.03 14.49
C VAL A 245 8.06 -25.53 14.60
N PHE A 246 7.44 -26.24 13.67
CA PHE A 246 7.56 -27.67 13.48
C PHE A 246 8.24 -27.93 12.13
N GLN A 247 9.11 -28.92 12.06
CA GLN A 247 9.87 -29.23 10.86
C GLN A 247 10.12 -30.74 10.72
N ASN A 248 10.19 -31.20 9.48
CA ASN A 248 10.87 -32.43 9.07
C ASN A 248 11.75 -32.13 7.82
N ASP A 249 12.23 -33.15 7.12
CA ASP A 249 13.16 -32.98 6.01
C ASP A 249 12.58 -32.20 4.80
N ASP A 250 11.25 -32.25 4.63
CA ASP A 250 10.57 -31.77 3.41
C ASP A 250 9.72 -30.50 3.62
N GLU A 251 9.28 -30.24 4.86
CA GLU A 251 8.29 -29.22 5.16
C GLU A 251 8.46 -28.59 6.55
N ILE A 252 7.98 -27.36 6.66
CA ILE A 252 7.99 -26.56 7.88
C ILE A 252 6.58 -26.03 8.12
N LEU A 253 6.12 -26.11 9.37
CA LEU A 253 4.86 -25.55 9.81
C LEU A 253 5.11 -24.53 10.93
N GLY A 254 4.78 -23.27 10.69
CA GLY A 254 4.82 -22.19 11.68
C GLY A 254 3.43 -21.88 12.21
N VAL A 255 3.30 -21.76 13.53
CA VAL A 255 2.08 -21.27 14.19
C VAL A 255 2.22 -19.78 14.39
N LEU A 256 1.29 -18.99 13.86
CA LEU A 256 1.32 -17.53 13.89
C LEU A 256 0.10 -16.99 14.64
N SER A 257 0.31 -15.96 15.46
CA SER A 257 -0.76 -15.25 16.16
C SER A 257 -0.46 -13.77 16.23
N ILE A 258 -1.46 -12.93 16.01
CA ILE A 258 -1.32 -11.49 16.16
C ILE A 258 -1.03 -11.14 17.64
N PRO A 259 -0.07 -10.24 17.93
CA PRO A 259 0.14 -9.73 19.27
C PRO A 259 -1.10 -8.99 19.79
N GLU A 260 -1.37 -9.06 21.09
CA GLU A 260 -2.52 -8.39 21.73
C GLU A 260 -2.57 -6.89 21.40
N ALA A 261 -1.41 -6.23 21.41
CA ALA A 261 -1.28 -4.81 21.09
C ALA A 261 -1.75 -4.44 19.67
N ARG A 262 -1.88 -5.41 18.76
CA ARG A 262 -2.29 -5.23 17.35
C ARG A 262 -3.69 -5.80 17.04
N GLN A 263 -4.43 -6.28 18.05
CA GLN A 263 -5.79 -6.77 17.81
C GLN A 263 -6.76 -5.67 17.39
N GLY A 264 -6.54 -4.43 17.85
CA GLY A 264 -7.42 -3.29 17.60
C GLY A 264 -7.36 -2.72 16.18
N ASP A 265 -6.24 -2.86 15.49
CA ASP A 265 -6.01 -2.42 14.10
C ASP A 265 -5.91 -3.61 13.12
N PHE A 266 -6.14 -4.84 13.59
CA PHE A 266 -6.02 -6.05 12.79
C PHE A 266 -6.90 -6.03 11.52
N GLN A 267 -8.13 -5.54 11.64
CA GLN A 267 -9.11 -5.51 10.55
C GLN A 267 -8.84 -4.42 9.50
N ASP A 268 -7.87 -3.53 9.75
CA ASP A 268 -7.52 -2.48 8.79
C ASP A 268 -6.74 -3.03 7.57
N PHE A 269 -6.25 -4.27 7.66
CA PHE A 269 -5.44 -4.93 6.62
C PHE A 269 -6.08 -6.24 6.18
N LEU A 270 -6.18 -6.47 4.86
CA LEU A 270 -6.51 -7.79 4.35
C LEU A 270 -5.31 -8.73 4.47
N LEU A 271 -4.12 -8.21 4.15
CA LEU A 271 -2.84 -8.86 4.29
C LEU A 271 -2.06 -8.18 5.42
N HIS A 272 -2.40 -8.52 6.67
CA HIS A 272 -1.76 -7.90 7.82
C HIS A 272 -0.23 -8.07 7.78
N PRO A 273 0.57 -6.98 7.79
CA PRO A 273 2.00 -7.04 7.52
C PRO A 273 2.73 -7.98 8.48
N SER A 274 2.38 -7.96 9.77
CA SER A 274 2.99 -8.87 10.76
C SER A 274 2.77 -10.35 10.46
N LEU A 275 1.57 -10.75 10.04
CA LEU A 275 1.27 -12.16 9.79
C LEU A 275 1.92 -12.66 8.50
N ILE A 276 1.87 -11.86 7.42
CA ILE A 276 2.50 -12.24 6.16
C ILE A 276 4.03 -12.28 6.31
N ASP A 277 4.62 -11.35 7.06
CA ASP A 277 6.05 -11.37 7.39
C ASP A 277 6.42 -12.62 8.23
N GLY A 278 5.57 -12.98 9.20
CA GLY A 278 5.68 -14.20 9.99
C GLY A 278 5.79 -15.49 9.18
N THR A 279 5.27 -15.50 7.96
CA THR A 279 5.44 -16.64 7.05
C THR A 279 6.90 -16.84 6.62
N GLY A 280 7.65 -15.74 6.41
CA GLY A 280 9.09 -15.78 6.17
C GLY A 280 9.86 -16.12 7.44
N GLN A 281 9.45 -15.56 8.59
CA GLN A 281 10.03 -15.86 9.91
C GLN A 281 10.02 -17.37 10.21
N THR A 282 8.95 -18.07 9.79
CA THR A 282 8.82 -19.52 9.94
C THR A 282 9.98 -20.28 9.29
N GLY A 283 10.33 -19.94 8.05
CA GLY A 283 11.46 -20.54 7.35
C GLY A 283 12.81 -20.18 7.97
N MET A 284 12.96 -18.92 8.42
CA MET A 284 14.19 -18.46 9.08
C MET A 284 14.43 -19.16 10.42
N ALA A 285 13.39 -19.35 11.22
CA ALA A 285 13.46 -20.04 12.50
C ALA A 285 13.81 -21.54 12.34
N ALA A 286 13.22 -22.20 11.35
CA ALA A 286 13.60 -23.58 10.98
C ALA A 286 15.09 -23.70 10.61
N GLN A 287 15.60 -22.80 9.76
CA GLN A 287 17.02 -22.76 9.41
C GLN A 287 17.93 -22.51 10.62
N LEU A 288 17.51 -21.69 11.58
CA LEU A 288 18.26 -21.48 12.82
C LEU A 288 18.32 -22.73 13.69
N ALA A 289 17.23 -23.50 13.77
CA ALA A 289 17.20 -24.74 14.53
C ALA A 289 18.21 -25.78 14.00
N GLU A 290 18.40 -25.85 12.67
CA GLU A 290 19.42 -26.67 12.03
C GLU A 290 20.86 -26.22 12.38
N LYS A 291 21.10 -24.95 12.75
CA LYS A 291 22.45 -24.44 13.10
C LYS A 291 22.96 -24.93 14.45
N ASN A 292 22.08 -25.34 15.36
CA ASN A 292 22.50 -26.07 16.56
C ASN A 292 23.23 -27.38 16.21
N SER A 293 23.27 -27.76 14.91
CA SER A 293 24.06 -28.84 14.33
C SER A 293 25.40 -28.41 13.67
N GLY A 294 25.84 -27.15 13.79
CA GLY A 294 27.22 -26.73 13.47
C GLY A 294 27.49 -26.02 12.14
N LYS A 295 26.47 -25.48 11.44
CA LYS A 295 26.66 -24.61 10.26
C LYS A 295 26.40 -23.14 10.63
N GLN A 296 27.35 -22.24 10.35
CA GLN A 296 27.05 -20.81 10.28
C GLN A 296 25.96 -20.63 9.24
N GLY A 297 24.88 -19.92 9.57
CA GLY A 297 23.89 -19.62 8.55
C GLY A 297 23.64 -18.13 8.47
N GLU A 298 23.26 -17.77 7.27
CA GLU A 298 22.94 -16.41 6.87
C GLU A 298 21.45 -16.19 7.12
N MET A 299 21.09 -14.96 7.40
CA MET A 299 19.70 -14.57 7.43
C MET A 299 19.30 -14.10 6.02
N PHE A 300 18.13 -14.54 5.57
CA PHE A 300 17.61 -14.18 4.27
C PHE A 300 16.41 -13.25 4.42
N VAL A 301 16.34 -12.21 3.59
CA VAL A 301 15.14 -11.39 3.44
C VAL A 301 14.50 -11.59 2.08
N PRO A 302 13.19 -11.33 1.94
CA PRO A 302 12.51 -11.47 0.65
C PRO A 302 13.17 -10.64 -0.46
N TYR A 303 13.47 -11.29 -1.58
CA TYR A 303 13.96 -10.65 -2.81
C TYR A 303 12.93 -10.67 -3.93
N SER A 304 12.21 -11.79 -4.05
CA SER A 304 11.13 -11.91 -5.03
C SER A 304 10.11 -12.96 -4.63
N PHE A 305 8.87 -12.75 -5.09
CA PHE A 305 7.81 -13.77 -5.13
C PHE A 305 7.36 -13.93 -6.59
N GLY A 306 7.21 -15.17 -7.05
CA GLY A 306 6.66 -15.43 -8.38
C GLY A 306 5.17 -15.09 -8.46
N GLU A 307 4.40 -15.51 -7.46
CA GLU A 307 2.96 -15.25 -7.36
C GLU A 307 2.50 -15.21 -5.91
N VAL A 308 1.63 -14.25 -5.59
CA VAL A 308 0.82 -14.22 -4.36
C VAL A 308 -0.63 -14.29 -4.79
N GLU A 309 -1.35 -15.32 -4.34
CA GLU A 309 -2.78 -15.51 -4.58
C GLU A 309 -3.55 -15.31 -3.27
N ILE A 310 -4.54 -14.43 -3.29
CA ILE A 310 -5.28 -13.95 -2.11
C ILE A 310 -6.71 -14.51 -2.19
N LEU A 311 -6.98 -15.59 -1.48
CA LEU A 311 -8.27 -16.28 -1.52
C LEU A 311 -9.23 -15.66 -0.49
N HIS A 312 -8.75 -15.49 0.74
CA HIS A 312 -9.58 -15.10 1.89
C HIS A 312 -8.82 -14.16 2.84
N SER A 313 -9.56 -13.46 3.71
CA SER A 313 -8.99 -12.65 4.79
C SER A 313 -8.26 -13.52 5.82
N LEU A 314 -7.25 -12.97 6.47
CA LEU A 314 -6.52 -13.65 7.53
C LEU A 314 -7.30 -13.60 8.86
N PRO A 315 -7.40 -14.71 9.61
CA PRO A 315 -7.77 -14.67 11.02
C PRO A 315 -6.59 -14.21 11.89
N GLN A 316 -6.86 -13.81 13.13
CA GLN A 316 -5.84 -13.39 14.09
C GLN A 316 -4.80 -14.47 14.40
N LYS A 317 -5.18 -15.75 14.25
CA LYS A 317 -4.30 -16.91 14.41
C LYS A 317 -4.37 -17.76 13.15
N CYS A 318 -3.22 -18.03 12.55
CA CYS A 318 -3.10 -18.81 11.32
C CYS A 318 -1.80 -19.64 11.33
N PHE A 319 -1.58 -20.41 10.27
CA PHE A 319 -0.39 -21.22 10.11
C PHE A 319 0.30 -20.91 8.79
N ALA A 320 1.62 -20.91 8.80
CA ALA A 320 2.44 -20.86 7.59
C ALA A 320 2.99 -22.25 7.31
N TYR A 321 2.56 -22.86 6.22
CA TYR A 321 3.06 -24.15 5.75
C TYR A 321 4.03 -23.94 4.58
N VAL A 322 5.30 -24.21 4.80
CA VAL A 322 6.40 -23.93 3.87
C VAL A 322 6.94 -25.23 3.29
N LYS A 323 7.09 -25.29 1.96
CA LYS A 323 7.75 -26.39 1.25
C LYS A 323 8.82 -25.86 0.31
N LYS A 324 9.90 -26.60 0.14
CA LYS A 324 10.89 -26.33 -0.90
C LYS A 324 10.23 -26.52 -2.28
N ALA A 325 10.46 -25.58 -3.18
CA ALA A 325 9.86 -25.57 -4.52
C ALA A 325 10.83 -26.01 -5.63
N ASN A 326 12.12 -26.19 -5.31
CA ASN A 326 13.17 -26.42 -6.30
C ASN A 326 13.72 -27.84 -6.36
N ASP A 327 14.27 -28.16 -7.53
CA ASP A 327 15.24 -29.23 -7.76
C ASP A 327 16.46 -29.06 -6.83
N PRO A 328 16.98 -30.13 -6.20
CA PRO A 328 18.18 -30.10 -5.36
C PRO A 328 19.40 -29.40 -5.99
N ASN A 329 19.46 -29.26 -7.31
CA ASN A 329 20.58 -28.68 -8.05
C ASN A 329 20.40 -27.19 -8.41
N ALA A 330 19.28 -26.56 -8.07
CA ALA A 330 19.07 -25.14 -8.32
C ALA A 330 19.97 -24.29 -7.41
N LYS A 331 20.74 -23.34 -7.96
CA LYS A 331 21.64 -22.50 -7.14
C LYS A 331 20.97 -21.32 -6.43
N VAL A 332 19.65 -21.20 -6.54
CA VAL A 332 18.81 -20.33 -5.70
C VAL A 332 17.77 -21.24 -5.06
N THR A 333 17.54 -21.15 -3.75
CA THR A 333 16.48 -21.92 -3.08
C THR A 333 15.16 -21.18 -3.22
N LYS A 334 14.15 -21.85 -3.78
CA LYS A 334 12.77 -21.35 -3.79
C LYS A 334 11.93 -22.11 -2.79
N THR A 335 10.97 -21.41 -2.21
CA THR A 335 9.95 -22.00 -1.33
C THR A 335 8.55 -21.60 -1.76
N ASN A 336 7.61 -22.51 -1.54
CA ASN A 336 6.18 -22.24 -1.64
C ASN A 336 5.61 -22.20 -0.21
N ILE A 337 4.70 -21.27 0.03
CA ILE A 337 4.10 -21.03 1.34
C ILE A 337 2.59 -21.02 1.17
N LEU A 338 1.90 -21.78 2.01
CA LEU A 338 0.46 -21.66 2.21
C LEU A 338 0.21 -21.01 3.57
N VAL A 339 -0.64 -19.98 3.59
CA VAL A 339 -1.19 -19.43 4.83
C VAL A 339 -2.57 -20.03 5.03
N VAL A 340 -2.79 -20.71 6.15
CA VAL A 340 -4.02 -21.47 6.41
C VAL A 340 -4.64 -21.13 7.76
N ASP A 341 -5.96 -21.27 7.90
CA ASP A 341 -6.65 -21.13 9.20
C ASP A 341 -6.55 -22.39 10.07
N GLU A 342 -7.16 -22.37 11.26
CA GLU A 342 -7.16 -23.52 12.20
C GLU A 342 -7.89 -24.76 11.67
N SER A 343 -8.74 -24.64 10.65
CA SER A 343 -9.36 -25.78 9.98
C SER A 343 -8.50 -26.37 8.86
N GLY A 344 -7.39 -25.72 8.52
CA GLY A 344 -6.53 -26.07 7.40
C GLY A 344 -6.96 -25.44 6.07
N LYS A 345 -7.95 -24.54 6.06
CA LYS A 345 -8.40 -23.84 4.85
C LYS A 345 -7.31 -22.91 4.34
N VAL A 346 -7.01 -22.98 3.04
CA VAL A 346 -6.00 -22.14 2.41
C VAL A 346 -6.52 -20.73 2.17
N LEU A 347 -5.83 -19.72 2.72
CA LEU A 347 -6.22 -18.31 2.68
C LEU A 347 -5.37 -17.51 1.69
N VAL A 348 -4.05 -17.76 1.69
CA VAL A 348 -3.08 -17.11 0.81
C VAL A 348 -2.09 -18.15 0.33
N LYS A 349 -1.71 -18.09 -0.96
CA LYS A 349 -0.64 -18.89 -1.54
C LYS A 349 0.48 -17.97 -2.00
N ILE A 350 1.71 -18.25 -1.57
CA ILE A 350 2.91 -17.56 -2.04
C ILE A 350 3.77 -18.59 -2.75
N LYS A 351 4.03 -18.37 -4.04
CA LYS A 351 4.81 -19.28 -4.88
C LYS A 351 6.14 -18.66 -5.26
N ASP A 352 7.13 -19.53 -5.42
CA ASP A 352 8.47 -19.16 -5.87
C ASP A 352 9.10 -18.05 -5.02
N SER A 353 8.98 -18.16 -3.69
CA SER A 353 9.62 -17.25 -2.76
C SER A 353 11.13 -17.44 -2.75
N VAL A 354 11.85 -16.37 -3.05
CA VAL A 354 13.32 -16.29 -3.05
C VAL A 354 13.77 -15.25 -2.04
N GLY A 355 14.71 -15.64 -1.18
CA GLY A 355 15.41 -14.73 -0.27
C GLY A 355 16.84 -14.46 -0.72
N VAL A 356 17.39 -13.32 -0.30
CA VAL A 356 18.82 -12.96 -0.44
C VAL A 356 19.43 -12.70 0.94
N PRO A 357 20.75 -12.89 1.12
CA PRO A 357 21.42 -12.60 2.38
C PRO A 357 21.17 -11.16 2.87
N LEU A 358 20.94 -10.99 4.17
CA LEU A 358 20.64 -9.70 4.80
C LEU A 358 21.73 -8.63 4.55
N ILE A 359 23.00 -9.05 4.46
CA ILE A 359 24.14 -8.17 4.20
C ILE A 359 24.03 -7.41 2.87
N ASP A 360 23.20 -7.88 1.94
CA ASP A 360 23.06 -7.30 0.61
C ASP A 360 21.94 -6.25 0.53
N VAL A 361 21.20 -6.00 1.62
CA VAL A 361 19.98 -5.16 1.60
C VAL A 361 20.28 -3.67 1.45
N HIS A 362 21.28 -3.16 2.19
CA HIS A 362 21.62 -1.72 2.22
C HIS A 362 22.82 -1.35 1.34
N ASN A 363 23.63 -2.32 0.90
CA ASN A 363 24.81 -2.10 0.05
C ASN A 363 24.49 -1.76 -1.42
N LYS A 364 23.21 -1.64 -1.78
CA LYS A 364 22.75 -1.45 -3.15
C LYS A 364 22.86 0.01 -3.66
N GLN A 365 23.31 0.96 -2.83
CA GLN A 365 23.25 2.39 -3.14
C GLN A 365 24.49 3.01 -3.81
N GLU A 366 25.61 2.30 -4.01
CA GLU A 366 26.85 2.92 -4.54
C GLU A 366 27.22 2.60 -6.01
N GLN A 367 26.41 1.88 -6.78
CA GLN A 367 26.71 1.68 -8.21
C GLN A 367 25.73 2.46 -9.09
N GLY A 368 26.18 3.66 -9.46
CA GLY A 368 25.52 4.51 -10.44
C GLY A 368 25.55 3.92 -11.84
N ALA A 369 24.44 4.14 -12.56
CA ALA A 369 24.34 4.28 -14.01
C ALA A 369 25.35 3.49 -14.86
N ASP A 370 25.29 2.15 -14.82
CA ASP A 370 25.51 1.36 -16.02
C ASP A 370 24.49 0.22 -16.05
N THR A 371 23.47 0.37 -16.90
CA THR A 371 22.30 -0.51 -16.92
C THR A 371 22.54 -1.80 -17.72
N ASP A 372 23.77 -2.06 -18.16
CA ASP A 372 24.14 -3.30 -18.86
C ASP A 372 25.09 -4.22 -18.05
N GLU A 373 25.73 -3.75 -16.98
CA GLU A 373 26.77 -4.55 -16.32
C GLU A 373 26.22 -5.52 -15.24
N PHE A 374 25.10 -5.20 -14.59
CA PHE A 374 24.52 -6.07 -13.54
C PHE A 374 23.71 -7.27 -14.08
N LEU A 375 23.19 -7.18 -15.31
CA LEU A 375 22.64 -8.34 -16.01
C LEU A 375 23.73 -9.34 -16.38
N SER A 376 24.98 -8.89 -16.60
CA SER A 376 26.10 -9.76 -16.95
C SER A 376 26.63 -10.57 -15.76
N TYR A 377 26.67 -9.97 -14.56
CA TYR A 377 27.28 -10.61 -13.38
C TYR A 377 26.50 -11.83 -12.86
N THR A 378 25.18 -11.86 -13.07
CA THR A 378 24.35 -13.00 -12.67
C THR A 378 24.28 -14.09 -13.76
N ILE A 379 24.46 -13.72 -15.03
CA ILE A 379 24.39 -14.65 -16.17
C ILE A 379 25.69 -15.46 -16.36
N VAL A 380 26.86 -14.95 -15.99
CA VAL A 380 28.14 -15.66 -16.22
C VAL A 380 28.33 -16.87 -15.29
N ARG A 381 27.58 -16.97 -14.18
CA ARG A 381 27.65 -18.14 -13.27
C ARG A 381 26.54 -19.17 -13.45
N PHE A 382 25.55 -19.00 -14.33
CA PHE A 382 24.50 -20.00 -14.56
C PHE A 382 24.42 -20.37 -16.05
N GLY A 383 24.59 -21.66 -16.31
CA GLY A 383 24.76 -22.22 -17.65
C GLY A 383 23.67 -21.79 -18.63
N ARG A 384 24.12 -21.32 -19.79
CA ARG A 384 23.35 -21.00 -20.98
C ARG A 384 22.42 -22.16 -21.36
N ASN A 385 21.15 -21.84 -21.64
CA ASN A 385 20.47 -22.24 -22.87
C ASN A 385 19.06 -21.66 -22.90
N CYS A 386 18.87 -20.54 -23.61
CA CYS A 386 17.59 -20.26 -24.25
C CYS A 386 17.81 -19.41 -25.51
N LEU A 387 17.44 -20.01 -26.64
CA LEU A 387 17.48 -19.47 -27.99
C LEU A 387 16.38 -18.43 -28.19
N TRP A 388 16.65 -17.14 -27.90
CA TRP A 388 15.70 -16.06 -28.26
C TRP A 388 16.38 -14.77 -28.76
N GLN A 389 17.58 -14.86 -29.34
CA GLN A 389 18.30 -13.71 -29.88
C GLN A 389 18.89 -13.91 -31.30
N LYS A 390 18.33 -14.81 -32.12
CA LYS A 390 18.84 -15.06 -33.49
C LYS A 390 18.05 -14.43 -34.64
N LYS A 391 17.14 -13.48 -34.37
CA LYS A 391 16.33 -12.86 -35.46
C LYS A 391 16.51 -11.35 -35.67
N ILE A 392 17.42 -10.68 -34.97
CA ILE A 392 17.64 -9.22 -35.16
C ILE A 392 18.97 -8.88 -35.85
N THR A 393 19.84 -9.88 -36.09
CA THR A 393 21.16 -9.68 -36.75
C THR A 393 21.18 -10.01 -38.24
N ALA A 394 20.05 -9.93 -38.94
CA ALA A 394 19.99 -10.18 -40.40
C ALA A 394 19.51 -8.98 -41.24
N THR A 395 19.27 -7.80 -40.64
CA THR A 395 18.70 -6.65 -41.38
C THR A 395 19.51 -5.35 -41.25
N LEU A 396 20.65 -5.37 -40.55
CA LEU A 396 21.52 -4.19 -40.36
C LEU A 396 22.90 -4.34 -41.00
N GLN A 397 23.07 -5.26 -41.95
CA GLN A 397 24.33 -5.42 -42.70
C GLN A 397 24.22 -5.03 -44.19
N SER A 398 23.08 -4.54 -44.65
CA SER A 398 22.86 -4.13 -46.05
C SER A 398 22.77 -2.61 -46.29
N CYS A 399 22.97 -1.77 -45.27
CA CYS A 399 22.86 -0.30 -45.42
C CYS A 399 24.15 0.49 -45.20
N PHE A 400 25.31 -0.15 -44.99
CA PHE A 400 26.58 0.56 -44.72
C PHE A 400 27.67 0.37 -45.79
N LEU A 401 27.32 -0.11 -46.99
CA LEU A 401 28.24 -0.29 -48.11
C LEU A 401 27.66 0.32 -49.39
N MET A 402 27.35 1.61 -49.37
CA MET A 402 27.15 2.42 -50.58
C MET A 402 27.18 3.90 -50.23
N THR A 403 28.36 4.44 -49.91
CA THR A 403 28.72 5.86 -50.13
C THR A 403 30.17 6.11 -49.71
N THR A 404 31.13 5.66 -50.52
CA THR A 404 32.43 6.34 -50.69
C THR A 404 32.90 6.14 -52.13
N LYS A 405 32.76 7.22 -52.90
CA LYS A 405 33.47 7.62 -54.13
C LYS A 405 34.61 6.69 -54.59
N ASN A 406 34.49 6.11 -55.78
CA ASN A 406 34.88 6.75 -57.05
C ASN A 406 33.97 6.27 -58.17
#